data_AF-A0A6S6SSF0-F1
#
_entry.id   AF-A0A6S6SSF0-F1
#
_cell.length_a   1.000
_cell.length_b   1.000
_cell.length_c   1.000
_cell.angle_alpha   90.00
_cell.angle_beta   90.00
_cell.angle_gamma   90.00
#
_symmetry.space_group_name_H-M   'P 1'
#
loop_
_entity.id
_entity.type
_entity.pdbx_description
1 polymer ?
#
loop_
_entity_poly.entity_id
_entity_poly.type
_entity_poly.pdbx_seq_one_letter_code
_entity_poly.pdbx_strand_id
1 'polypeptide(L)'
;MEWQSSYRVVLMPKIIFSLFILHLIFLAYFNNFYLAGIPFRSVLILLSGILVAFHQRDIFAELTLVSKVYLLLMGYGLLVSLVNQVELGKIINGELKLLQSYLVILCGYYLVRNFGFKPLAYTFIFVALPSAAVGVLQALDVNAAWTLHDFFSTLQNKEISEEIQGQIEEALLRPPGLALYAIPQTYMLLAAVVFSCYLVLSSAIEGRYQVLLLLVNLVIFSGIVASETRSAMGAALFMLTAIYIYKFRSASLLLIGSVFLAGIVFSLLTTNDAGIDSRIVSLDDQSAQGRVTLYKYGIELFLQRWWGYGFNFDTVEYAPHYFINALNLFSYGPHEKAQYIVPVHNSILNMVHTYGILGIMILGYYLFRLVDGFWYRLIFVLGTLMNSSFHNAGILAGDLFIDMVIVVLLYESALKVRCAPKPVIVSGRQLSAA
;
A
#
# COMPACT_ATOMS: atom_id res chain seq x y z
N MET A 1 8.05 44.84 -15.00
CA MET A 1 8.29 43.41 -15.32
C MET A 1 8.32 42.49 -14.09
N GLU A 2 8.04 42.96 -12.86
CA GLU A 2 8.03 42.10 -11.65
C GLU A 2 6.70 41.37 -11.40
N TRP A 3 5.59 41.88 -11.95
CA TRP A 3 4.25 41.28 -11.78
C TRP A 3 4.10 39.88 -12.41
N GLN A 4 4.87 39.55 -13.45
CA GLN A 4 4.83 38.21 -14.05
C GLN A 4 5.59 37.15 -13.23
N SER A 5 6.43 37.54 -12.26
CA SER A 5 7.19 36.58 -11.44
C SER A 5 6.35 35.99 -10.31
N SER A 6 5.50 36.77 -9.63
CA SER A 6 4.70 36.29 -8.50
C SER A 6 3.57 35.34 -8.89
N TYR A 7 2.95 35.50 -10.07
CA TYR A 7 1.88 34.59 -10.52
C TYR A 7 2.41 33.19 -10.90
N ARG A 8 3.63 33.09 -11.43
CA ARG A 8 4.23 31.80 -11.80
C ARG A 8 4.56 30.92 -10.60
N VAL A 9 4.89 31.52 -9.45
CA VAL A 9 5.27 30.80 -8.22
C VAL A 9 4.05 30.09 -7.59
N VAL A 10 2.85 30.64 -7.72
CA VAL A 10 1.63 30.06 -7.09
C VAL A 10 0.90 29.06 -8.00
N LEU A 11 1.03 29.18 -9.32
CA LEU A 11 0.30 28.33 -10.27
C LEU A 11 0.91 26.92 -10.39
N MET A 12 2.25 26.81 -10.41
CA MET A 12 2.92 25.52 -10.62
C MET A 12 2.60 24.47 -9.54
N PRO A 13 2.62 24.78 -8.23
CA PRO A 13 2.21 23.84 -7.20
C PRO A 13 0.78 23.31 -7.37
N LYS A 14 -0.15 24.17 -7.83
CA LYS A 14 -1.55 23.76 -8.08
C LYS A 14 -1.67 22.83 -9.28
N ILE A 15 -0.93 23.08 -10.36
CA ILE A 15 -0.90 22.19 -11.53
C ILE A 15 -0.38 20.81 -11.13
N ILE A 16 0.76 20.76 -10.41
CA ILE A 16 1.33 19.49 -9.92
C ILE A 16 0.33 18.77 -9.01
N PHE A 17 -0.37 19.50 -8.13
CA PHE A 17 -1.37 18.90 -7.26
C PHE A 17 -2.54 18.31 -8.06
N SER A 18 -3.07 19.04 -9.03
CA SER A 18 -4.16 18.53 -9.89
C SER A 18 -3.74 17.29 -10.68
N LEU A 19 -2.52 17.26 -11.23
CA LEU A 19 -1.99 16.07 -11.92
C LEU A 19 -1.84 14.88 -10.98
N PHE A 20 -1.43 15.12 -9.74
CA PHE A 20 -1.32 14.07 -8.72
C PHE A 20 -2.70 13.55 -8.27
N ILE A 21 -3.71 14.41 -8.13
CA ILE A 21 -5.09 14.00 -7.87
C ILE A 21 -5.61 13.15 -9.03
N LEU A 22 -5.34 13.55 -10.27
CA LEU A 22 -5.73 12.78 -11.44
C LEU A 22 -5.02 11.42 -11.45
N HIS A 23 -3.73 11.39 -11.12
CA HIS A 23 -2.98 10.14 -10.95
C HIS A 23 -3.66 9.23 -9.92
N LEU A 24 -4.08 9.76 -8.77
CA LEU A 24 -4.79 9.00 -7.74
C LEU A 24 -6.13 8.43 -8.23
N ILE A 25 -6.93 9.23 -8.93
CA ILE A 25 -8.20 8.78 -9.50
C ILE A 25 -7.97 7.66 -10.51
N PHE A 26 -6.97 7.79 -11.39
CA PHE A 26 -6.63 6.74 -12.34
C PHE A 26 -6.01 5.51 -11.67
N LEU A 27 -5.25 5.68 -10.61
CA LEU A 27 -4.72 4.58 -9.83
C LEU A 27 -5.84 3.79 -9.14
N ALA A 28 -6.84 4.49 -8.60
CA ALA A 28 -7.96 3.91 -7.85
C ALA A 28 -9.03 3.29 -8.75
N TYR A 29 -9.49 4.02 -9.76
CA TYR A 29 -10.70 3.66 -10.52
C TYR A 29 -10.38 3.21 -11.95
N PHE A 30 -9.28 3.68 -12.54
CA PHE A 30 -8.92 3.45 -13.94
C PHE A 30 -7.56 2.77 -14.08
N ASN A 31 -7.30 1.77 -13.22
CA ASN A 31 -6.00 1.13 -13.10
C ASN A 31 -5.55 0.41 -14.39
N ASN A 32 -6.51 0.08 -15.27
CA ASN A 32 -6.31 -0.60 -16.54
C ASN A 32 -6.61 0.31 -17.75
N PHE A 33 -6.52 1.64 -17.56
CA PHE A 33 -6.60 2.61 -18.65
C PHE A 33 -5.21 2.97 -19.18
N TYR A 34 -5.02 2.77 -20.49
CA TYR A 34 -3.74 2.90 -21.20
C TYR A 34 -3.83 3.95 -22.31
N LEU A 35 -2.74 4.67 -22.55
CA LEU A 35 -2.57 5.59 -23.67
C LEU A 35 -1.31 5.16 -24.43
N ALA A 36 -1.46 4.83 -25.72
CA ALA A 36 -0.37 4.33 -26.57
C ALA A 36 0.44 3.19 -25.92
N GLY A 37 -0.24 2.23 -25.30
CA GLY A 37 0.39 1.06 -24.65
C GLY A 37 1.00 1.32 -23.26
N ILE A 38 0.90 2.54 -22.72
CA ILE A 38 1.43 2.89 -21.39
C ILE A 38 0.26 3.18 -20.42
N PRO A 39 0.28 2.70 -19.16
CA PRO A 39 -0.76 3.03 -18.19
C PRO A 39 -0.84 4.55 -18.00
N PHE A 40 -2.02 5.14 -18.13
CA PHE A 40 -2.18 6.60 -18.06
C PHE A 40 -1.80 7.15 -16.68
N ARG A 41 -2.05 6.40 -15.61
CA ARG A 41 -1.55 6.71 -14.26
C ARG A 41 -0.03 6.90 -14.23
N SER A 42 0.73 6.11 -14.98
CA SER A 42 2.19 6.19 -15.04
C SER A 42 2.65 7.42 -15.83
N VAL A 43 1.91 7.81 -16.88
CA VAL A 43 2.14 9.07 -17.61
C VAL A 43 1.94 10.28 -16.70
N LEU A 44 0.85 10.29 -15.93
CA LEU A 44 0.52 11.40 -15.02
C LEU A 44 1.57 11.60 -13.93
N ILE A 45 2.04 10.52 -13.32
CA ILE A 45 3.07 10.63 -12.26
C ILE A 45 4.44 10.97 -12.81
N LEU A 46 4.79 10.49 -14.01
CA LEU A 46 6.01 10.90 -14.70
C LEU A 46 6.00 12.39 -15.01
N LEU A 47 4.91 12.89 -15.60
CA LEU A 47 4.75 14.31 -15.88
C LEU A 47 4.83 15.16 -14.59
N SER A 48 4.12 14.73 -13.53
CA SER A 48 4.16 15.40 -12.23
C SER A 48 5.59 15.43 -11.66
N GLY A 49 6.31 14.30 -11.71
CA GLY A 49 7.66 14.19 -11.19
C GLY A 49 8.67 15.04 -11.96
N ILE A 50 8.55 15.10 -13.29
CA ILE A 50 9.34 16.00 -14.13
C ILE A 50 9.10 17.46 -13.72
N LEU A 51 7.83 17.87 -13.58
CA LEU A 51 7.49 19.24 -13.16
C LEU A 51 8.05 19.57 -11.76
N VAL A 52 7.96 18.64 -10.81
CA VAL A 52 8.57 18.79 -9.48
C VAL A 52 10.09 18.97 -9.58
N ALA A 53 10.76 18.13 -10.36
CA ALA A 53 12.21 18.18 -10.53
C ALA A 53 12.70 19.51 -11.12
N PHE A 54 11.94 20.09 -12.04
CA PHE A 54 12.25 21.41 -12.61
C PHE A 54 11.90 22.56 -11.68
N HIS A 55 10.80 22.45 -10.92
CA HIS A 55 10.31 23.54 -10.07
C HIS A 55 11.08 23.67 -8.77
N GLN A 56 11.39 22.57 -8.08
CA GLN A 56 11.94 22.59 -6.73
C GLN A 56 13.01 21.51 -6.49
N ARG A 57 14.23 21.79 -6.96
CA ARG A 57 15.37 20.84 -6.95
C ARG A 57 15.89 20.48 -5.56
N ASP A 58 15.72 21.35 -4.58
CA ASP A 58 16.19 21.14 -3.21
C ASP A 58 15.43 20.01 -2.49
N ILE A 59 14.26 19.58 -3.00
CA ILE A 59 13.55 18.40 -2.47
C ILE A 59 14.39 17.13 -2.54
N PHE A 60 15.22 16.96 -3.58
CA PHE A 60 16.07 15.78 -3.69
C PHE A 60 17.07 15.67 -2.54
N ALA A 61 17.54 16.80 -2.00
CA ALA A 61 18.41 16.81 -0.83
C ALA A 61 17.66 16.35 0.44
N GLU A 62 16.38 16.69 0.57
CA GLU A 62 15.55 16.26 1.70
C GLU A 62 15.13 14.78 1.61
N LEU A 63 14.98 14.27 0.39
CA LEU A 63 14.67 12.87 0.10
C LEU A 63 15.90 11.96 0.06
N THR A 64 17.07 12.43 0.51
CA THR A 64 18.35 11.68 0.42
C THR A 64 18.25 10.23 0.92
N LEU A 65 17.53 9.97 2.01
CA LEU A 65 17.32 8.61 2.52
C LEU A 65 16.60 7.73 1.50
N VAL A 66 15.49 8.22 0.97
CA VAL A 66 14.67 7.50 -0.02
C VAL A 66 15.45 7.30 -1.30
N SER A 67 16.09 8.35 -1.82
CA SER A 67 16.89 8.27 -3.04
C SER A 67 18.01 7.25 -2.92
N LYS A 68 18.68 7.17 -1.76
CA LYS A 68 19.70 6.15 -1.49
C LYS A 68 19.10 4.74 -1.44
N VAL A 69 17.98 4.55 -0.75
CA VAL A 69 17.31 3.24 -0.65
C VAL A 69 16.88 2.75 -2.02
N TYR A 70 16.20 3.58 -2.81
CA TYR A 70 15.76 3.23 -4.15
C TYR A 70 16.94 2.99 -5.09
N LEU A 71 18.00 3.82 -5.04
CA LEU A 71 19.20 3.59 -5.84
C LEU A 71 19.90 2.27 -5.49
N LEU A 72 19.96 1.93 -4.20
CA LEU A 72 20.52 0.65 -3.75
C LEU A 72 19.66 -0.53 -4.23
N LEU A 73 18.34 -0.43 -4.16
CA LEU A 73 17.44 -1.49 -4.66
C LEU A 73 17.52 -1.64 -6.17
N MET A 74 17.53 -0.53 -6.93
CA MET A 74 17.73 -0.55 -8.38
C MET A 74 19.08 -1.20 -8.74
N GLY A 75 20.17 -0.67 -8.18
CA GLY A 75 21.51 -1.17 -8.48
C GLY A 75 21.72 -2.63 -8.10
N TYR A 76 21.22 -3.05 -6.93
CA TYR A 76 21.32 -4.45 -6.50
C TYR A 76 20.36 -5.37 -7.29
N GLY A 77 19.12 -4.94 -7.53
CA GLY A 77 18.16 -5.68 -8.35
C GLY A 77 18.69 -5.91 -9.76
N LEU A 78 19.31 -4.90 -10.37
CA LEU A 78 20.00 -5.02 -11.65
C LEU A 78 21.15 -6.04 -11.58
N LEU A 79 22.02 -5.94 -10.58
CA LEU A 79 23.13 -6.87 -10.39
C LEU A 79 22.65 -8.31 -10.29
N VAL A 80 21.68 -8.58 -9.41
CA VAL A 80 21.09 -9.92 -9.22
C VAL A 80 20.45 -10.41 -10.51
N SER A 81 19.72 -9.54 -11.22
CA SER A 81 19.08 -9.89 -12.49
C SER A 81 20.11 -10.26 -13.57
N LEU A 82 21.24 -9.54 -13.65
CA LEU A 82 22.32 -9.83 -14.59
C LEU A 82 23.04 -11.14 -14.23
N VAL A 83 23.33 -11.38 -12.96
CA VAL A 83 23.95 -12.63 -12.48
C VAL A 83 23.07 -13.83 -12.81
N ASN A 84 21.75 -13.68 -12.71
CA ASN A 84 20.78 -14.73 -12.99
C ASN A 84 20.30 -14.77 -14.45
N GLN A 85 20.89 -13.96 -15.36
CA GLN A 85 20.54 -13.90 -16.78
C GLN A 85 19.04 -13.62 -17.05
N VAL A 86 18.42 -12.78 -16.23
CA VAL A 86 17.03 -12.36 -16.39
C VAL A 86 16.86 -11.59 -17.70
N GLU A 87 15.76 -11.85 -18.41
CA GLU A 87 15.43 -11.17 -19.67
C GLU A 87 15.38 -9.64 -19.51
N LEU A 88 15.92 -8.93 -20.51
CA LEU A 88 16.02 -7.46 -20.48
C LEU A 88 14.65 -6.78 -20.28
N GLY A 89 13.59 -7.33 -20.86
CA GLY A 89 12.22 -6.81 -20.68
C GLY A 89 11.74 -6.89 -19.22
N LYS A 90 12.04 -8.01 -18.53
CA LYS A 90 11.73 -8.20 -17.10
C LYS A 90 12.54 -7.22 -16.23
N ILE A 91 13.80 -6.96 -16.58
CA ILE A 91 14.64 -5.95 -15.89
C ILE A 91 14.05 -4.54 -16.05
N ILE A 92 13.79 -4.10 -17.29
CA ILE A 92 13.25 -2.76 -17.57
C ILE A 92 11.91 -2.55 -16.84
N ASN A 93 11.03 -3.54 -16.87
CA ASN A 93 9.74 -3.46 -16.19
C ASN A 93 9.91 -3.32 -14.67
N GLY A 94 10.83 -4.07 -14.05
CA GLY A 94 11.13 -3.97 -12.63
C GLY A 94 11.66 -2.58 -12.22
N GLU A 95 12.60 -2.05 -13.00
CA GLU A 95 13.15 -0.70 -12.79
C GLU A 95 12.08 0.38 -12.93
N LEU A 96 11.18 0.26 -13.92
CA LEU A 96 10.07 1.21 -14.09
C LEU A 96 9.08 1.17 -12.92
N LYS A 97 8.83 0.01 -12.31
CA LYS A 97 7.99 -0.11 -11.09
C LYS A 97 8.63 0.59 -9.90
N LEU A 98 9.94 0.44 -9.70
CA LEU A 98 10.68 1.17 -8.67
C LEU A 98 10.67 2.68 -8.92
N LEU A 99 10.92 3.09 -10.17
CA LEU A 99 10.87 4.50 -10.55
C LEU A 99 9.49 5.10 -10.30
N GLN A 100 8.41 4.40 -10.66
CA GLN A 100 7.05 4.86 -10.41
C GLN A 100 6.78 5.09 -8.92
N SER A 101 7.20 4.15 -8.07
CA SER A 101 7.07 4.23 -6.61
C SER A 101 7.87 5.42 -6.05
N TYR A 102 9.10 5.62 -6.53
CA TYR A 102 9.92 6.78 -6.18
C TYR A 102 9.29 8.12 -6.60
N LEU A 103 8.71 8.19 -7.81
CA LEU A 103 8.05 9.40 -8.31
C LEU A 103 6.78 9.74 -7.52
N VAL A 104 6.04 8.74 -7.05
CA VAL A 104 4.94 8.93 -6.11
C VAL A 104 5.44 9.56 -4.81
N ILE A 105 6.53 9.05 -4.23
CA ILE A 105 7.11 9.63 -3.01
C ILE A 105 7.59 11.06 -3.27
N LEU A 106 8.28 11.30 -4.38
CA LEU A 106 8.76 12.63 -4.76
C LEU A 106 7.62 13.65 -4.88
N CYS A 107 6.56 13.31 -5.62
CA CYS A 107 5.43 14.19 -5.83
C CYS A 107 4.61 14.38 -4.55
N GLY A 108 4.34 13.31 -3.81
CA GLY A 108 3.65 13.40 -2.54
C GLY A 108 4.43 14.28 -1.55
N TYR A 109 5.75 14.10 -1.42
CA TYR A 109 6.59 14.91 -0.54
C TYR A 109 6.56 16.38 -0.94
N TYR A 110 6.65 16.67 -2.25
CA TYR A 110 6.47 18.01 -2.77
C TYR A 110 5.14 18.64 -2.34
N LEU A 111 4.04 17.89 -2.44
CA LEU A 111 2.72 18.38 -2.04
C LEU A 111 2.63 18.62 -0.54
N VAL A 112 3.09 17.68 0.28
CA VAL A 112 3.07 17.85 1.75
C VAL A 112 3.95 19.02 2.17
N ARG A 113 5.09 19.22 1.52
CA ARG A 113 5.98 20.36 1.80
C ARG A 113 5.32 21.70 1.47
N ASN A 114 4.58 21.80 0.38
CA ASN A 114 4.01 23.07 -0.09
C ASN A 114 2.61 23.36 0.48
N PHE A 115 1.80 22.34 0.75
CA PHE A 115 0.40 22.47 1.17
C PHE A 115 0.14 21.91 2.58
N GLY A 116 1.10 21.24 3.19
CA GLY A 116 0.92 20.46 4.42
C GLY A 116 0.31 19.08 4.14
N PHE A 117 0.25 18.23 5.18
CA PHE A 117 -0.29 16.87 5.02
C PHE A 117 -1.82 16.83 4.95
N LYS A 118 -2.53 17.83 5.51
CA LYS A 118 -4.00 17.82 5.57
C LYS A 118 -4.65 17.79 4.19
N PRO A 119 -4.25 18.62 3.20
CA PRO A 119 -4.82 18.54 1.85
C PRO A 119 -4.62 17.17 1.20
N LEU A 120 -3.43 16.57 1.36
CA LEU A 120 -3.16 15.21 0.86
C LEU A 120 -4.10 14.19 1.51
N ALA A 121 -4.24 14.23 2.84
CA ALA A 121 -5.14 13.35 3.58
C ALA A 121 -6.60 13.50 3.12
N TYR A 122 -7.09 14.72 2.96
CA TYR A 122 -8.44 14.98 2.47
C TYR A 122 -8.66 14.49 1.05
N THR A 123 -7.69 14.71 0.14
CA THR A 123 -7.75 14.16 -1.22
C THR A 123 -7.89 12.65 -1.19
N PHE A 124 -7.09 11.98 -0.37
CA PHE A 124 -7.15 10.52 -0.24
C PHE A 124 -8.49 10.03 0.27
N ILE A 125 -9.00 10.64 1.34
CA ILE A 125 -10.31 10.29 1.90
C ILE A 125 -11.41 10.55 0.87
N PHE A 126 -11.36 11.68 0.16
CA PHE A 126 -12.35 12.03 -0.86
C PHE A 126 -12.35 11.06 -2.04
N VAL A 127 -11.19 10.54 -2.43
CA VAL A 127 -11.08 9.50 -3.46
C VAL A 127 -11.50 8.13 -2.91
N ALA A 128 -11.16 7.79 -1.67
CA ALA A 128 -11.47 6.47 -1.12
C ALA A 128 -12.95 6.29 -0.73
N LEU A 129 -13.58 7.34 -0.19
CA LEU A 129 -14.89 7.28 0.45
C LEU A 129 -16.04 6.88 -0.51
N PRO A 130 -16.12 7.40 -1.76
CA PRO A 130 -17.13 6.96 -2.71
C PRO A 130 -17.01 5.47 -3.00
N SER A 131 -15.80 4.97 -3.21
CA SER A 131 -15.58 3.54 -3.44
C SER A 131 -15.90 2.68 -2.23
N ALA A 132 -15.63 3.16 -1.01
CA ALA A 132 -16.02 2.46 0.21
C ALA A 132 -17.55 2.32 0.29
N ALA A 133 -18.27 3.42 0.06
CA ALA A 133 -19.73 3.43 0.09
C ALA A 133 -20.34 2.54 -0.98
N VAL A 134 -19.83 2.59 -2.21
CA VAL A 134 -20.26 1.70 -3.31
C VAL A 134 -19.99 0.24 -2.97
N GLY A 135 -18.82 -0.07 -2.39
CA GLY A 135 -18.50 -1.43 -1.93
C GLY A 135 -19.47 -1.96 -0.88
N VAL A 136 -19.87 -1.13 0.09
CA VAL A 136 -20.89 -1.50 1.08
C VAL A 136 -22.24 -1.75 0.42
N LEU A 137 -22.66 -0.92 -0.54
CA LEU A 137 -23.94 -1.10 -1.25
C LEU A 137 -23.92 -2.36 -2.14
N GLN A 138 -22.78 -2.67 -2.76
CA GLN A 138 -22.58 -3.92 -3.50
C GLN A 138 -22.67 -5.15 -2.59
N ALA A 139 -22.09 -5.10 -1.39
CA ALA A 139 -22.21 -6.18 -0.40
C ALA A 139 -23.65 -6.39 0.10
N LEU A 140 -24.50 -5.38 -0.04
CA LEU A 140 -25.94 -5.43 0.26
C LEU A 140 -26.80 -5.74 -0.97
N ASP A 141 -26.18 -6.21 -2.07
CA ASP A 141 -26.83 -6.55 -3.35
C ASP A 141 -27.65 -5.41 -3.98
N VAL A 142 -27.24 -4.15 -3.74
CA VAL A 142 -27.89 -2.99 -4.36
C VAL A 142 -27.47 -2.89 -5.83
N ASN A 143 -28.38 -3.25 -6.74
CA ASN A 143 -28.11 -3.29 -8.19
C ASN A 143 -27.53 -1.98 -8.76
N ALA A 144 -27.98 -0.82 -8.29
CA ALA A 144 -27.47 0.47 -8.75
C ALA A 144 -25.95 0.65 -8.49
N ALA A 145 -25.42 0.06 -7.42
CA ALA A 145 -23.99 0.10 -7.10
C ALA A 145 -23.18 -0.81 -8.02
N TRP A 146 -23.74 -1.95 -8.43
CA TRP A 146 -23.17 -2.84 -9.45
C TRP A 146 -23.16 -2.16 -10.83
N THR A 147 -24.27 -1.55 -11.25
CA THR A 147 -24.33 -0.78 -12.50
C THR A 147 -23.31 0.35 -12.54
N LEU A 148 -23.08 1.03 -11.41
CA LEU A 148 -22.05 2.07 -11.34
C LEU A 148 -20.65 1.49 -11.52
N HIS A 149 -20.34 0.34 -10.91
CA HIS A 149 -19.08 -0.36 -11.13
C HIS A 149 -18.92 -0.78 -12.60
N ASP A 150 -19.95 -1.38 -13.20
CA ASP A 150 -19.93 -1.80 -14.61
C ASP A 150 -19.64 -0.61 -15.54
N PHE A 151 -20.24 0.54 -15.26
CA PHE A 151 -19.95 1.78 -16.00
C PHE A 151 -18.45 2.12 -15.95
N PHE A 152 -17.82 2.12 -14.77
CA PHE A 152 -16.38 2.37 -14.64
C PHE A 152 -15.52 1.27 -15.30
N SER A 153 -15.96 0.01 -15.24
CA SER A 153 -15.29 -1.12 -15.88
C SER A 153 -15.29 -0.98 -17.41
N THR A 154 -16.41 -0.53 -18.00
CA THR A 154 -16.52 -0.31 -19.46
C THR A 154 -15.62 0.80 -19.99
N LEU A 155 -15.17 1.71 -19.11
CA LEU A 155 -14.25 2.79 -19.47
C LEU A 155 -12.78 2.34 -19.51
N GLN A 156 -12.44 1.16 -18.99
CA GLN A 156 -11.10 0.59 -19.16
C GLN A 156 -10.91 0.19 -20.63
N ASN A 157 -9.71 0.41 -21.17
CA ASN A 157 -9.47 0.24 -22.61
C ASN A 157 -8.38 -0.79 -22.97
N LYS A 158 -7.71 -1.36 -21.97
CA LYS A 158 -6.79 -2.46 -22.20
C LYS A 158 -7.52 -3.78 -21.97
N GLU A 159 -7.35 -4.71 -22.91
CA GLU A 159 -7.84 -6.07 -22.76
C GLU A 159 -7.33 -6.66 -21.44
N ILE A 160 -8.27 -7.19 -20.68
CA ILE A 160 -8.01 -7.90 -19.44
C ILE A 160 -7.31 -9.19 -19.83
N SER A 161 -6.05 -9.37 -19.43
CA SER A 161 -5.32 -10.62 -19.71
C SER A 161 -6.02 -11.80 -19.04
N GLU A 162 -5.80 -13.02 -19.55
CA GLU A 162 -6.33 -14.25 -18.93
C GLU A 162 -5.95 -14.37 -17.45
N GLU A 163 -4.80 -13.82 -17.04
CA GLU A 163 -4.39 -13.76 -15.63
C GLU A 163 -5.23 -12.78 -14.80
N ILE A 164 -5.58 -11.61 -15.36
CA ILE A 164 -6.46 -10.65 -14.67
C ILE A 164 -7.90 -11.16 -14.72
N GLN A 165 -8.32 -11.85 -15.79
CA GLN A 165 -9.59 -12.57 -15.83
C GLN A 165 -9.61 -13.65 -14.74
N GLY A 166 -8.53 -14.44 -14.59
CA GLY A 166 -8.37 -15.42 -13.53
C GLY A 166 -8.39 -14.79 -12.12
N GLN A 167 -7.79 -13.61 -11.93
CA GLN A 167 -7.89 -12.86 -10.66
C GLN A 167 -9.28 -12.28 -10.44
N ILE A 168 -9.96 -11.81 -11.49
CA ILE A 168 -11.35 -11.39 -11.43
C ILE A 168 -12.22 -12.61 -11.10
N GLU A 169 -11.95 -13.78 -11.68
CA GLU A 169 -12.63 -15.07 -11.50
C GLU A 169 -12.38 -15.72 -10.14
N GLU A 170 -11.17 -15.64 -9.57
CA GLU A 170 -10.89 -15.99 -8.18
C GLU A 170 -11.46 -14.95 -7.20
N ALA A 171 -11.63 -13.70 -7.63
CA ALA A 171 -12.23 -12.61 -6.87
C ALA A 171 -13.75 -12.44 -7.14
N LEU A 172 -14.38 -13.30 -7.95
CA LEU A 172 -15.70 -13.07 -8.59
C LEU A 172 -16.91 -13.06 -7.65
N LEU A 173 -16.73 -12.85 -6.35
CA LEU A 173 -17.83 -12.65 -5.39
C LEU A 173 -17.58 -11.49 -4.42
N ARG A 174 -16.48 -10.73 -4.58
CA ARG A 174 -16.14 -9.67 -3.62
C ARG A 174 -16.51 -8.30 -4.17
N PRO A 175 -17.30 -7.50 -3.44
CA PRO A 175 -17.57 -6.09 -3.74
C PRO A 175 -16.29 -5.29 -4.03
N PRO A 176 -16.03 -4.85 -5.28
CA PRO A 176 -14.81 -4.13 -5.66
C PRO A 176 -14.93 -2.60 -5.51
N GLY A 177 -16.08 -2.11 -5.07
CA GLY A 177 -16.41 -0.69 -5.09
C GLY A 177 -16.33 -0.13 -6.50
N LEU A 178 -15.57 0.95 -6.67
CA LEU A 178 -15.31 1.59 -7.96
C LEU A 178 -14.00 1.14 -8.62
N ALA A 179 -13.20 0.29 -7.96
CA ALA A 179 -12.02 -0.29 -8.57
C ALA A 179 -12.42 -1.43 -9.52
N LEU A 180 -11.51 -1.82 -10.42
CA LEU A 180 -11.75 -2.94 -11.34
C LEU A 180 -11.92 -4.29 -10.62
N TYR A 181 -11.24 -4.48 -9.49
CA TYR A 181 -11.34 -5.66 -8.62
C TYR A 181 -11.00 -5.28 -7.17
N ALA A 182 -11.37 -6.13 -6.21
CA ALA A 182 -11.38 -5.78 -4.79
C ALA A 182 -10.00 -5.47 -4.17
N ILE A 183 -8.92 -6.08 -4.67
CA ILE A 183 -7.59 -5.94 -4.07
C ILE A 183 -7.08 -4.48 -4.12
N PRO A 184 -7.01 -3.78 -5.28
CA PRO A 184 -6.64 -2.36 -5.36
C PRO A 184 -7.49 -1.46 -4.48
N GLN A 185 -8.80 -1.74 -4.37
CA GLN A 185 -9.69 -1.00 -3.47
C GLN A 185 -9.19 -1.12 -2.03
N THR A 186 -8.82 -2.32 -1.57
CA THR A 186 -8.39 -2.53 -0.18
C THR A 186 -7.12 -1.74 0.17
N TYR A 187 -6.15 -1.65 -0.74
CA TYR A 187 -4.94 -0.84 -0.51
C TYR A 187 -5.27 0.66 -0.41
N MET A 188 -6.16 1.15 -1.28
CA MET A 188 -6.64 2.53 -1.22
C MET A 188 -7.36 2.82 0.09
N LEU A 189 -8.28 1.95 0.51
CA LEU A 189 -9.02 2.10 1.76
C LEU A 189 -8.08 2.05 2.97
N LEU A 190 -7.09 1.16 2.97
CA LEU A 190 -6.10 1.06 4.04
C LEU A 190 -5.23 2.32 4.15
N ALA A 191 -4.79 2.88 3.02
CA ALA A 191 -4.10 4.17 3.02
C ALA A 191 -5.00 5.30 3.55
N ALA A 192 -6.29 5.31 3.18
CA ALA A 192 -7.26 6.28 3.69
C ALA A 192 -7.48 6.14 5.21
N VAL A 193 -7.46 4.92 5.77
CA VAL A 193 -7.46 4.68 7.22
C VAL A 193 -6.24 5.34 7.86
N VAL A 194 -5.04 5.18 7.30
CA VAL A 194 -3.83 5.81 7.83
C VAL A 194 -3.92 7.34 7.80
N PHE A 195 -4.34 7.92 6.67
CA PHE A 195 -4.52 9.37 6.55
C PHE A 195 -5.58 9.93 7.51
N SER A 196 -6.68 9.21 7.67
CA SER A 196 -7.72 9.57 8.64
C SER A 196 -7.22 9.48 10.08
N CYS A 197 -6.47 8.44 10.44
CA CYS A 197 -5.80 8.32 11.74
C CYS A 197 -4.80 9.47 11.97
N TYR A 198 -4.06 9.90 10.95
CA TYR A 198 -3.22 11.09 11.02
C TYR A 198 -4.02 12.36 11.34
N LEU A 199 -5.17 12.53 10.68
CA LEU A 199 -6.07 13.65 10.96
C LEU A 199 -6.56 13.59 12.41
N VAL A 200 -7.00 12.43 12.90
CA VAL A 200 -7.41 12.21 14.31
C VAL A 200 -6.30 12.59 15.29
N LEU A 201 -5.06 12.16 15.01
CA LEU A 201 -3.91 12.47 15.87
C LEU A 201 -3.62 13.98 15.91
N SER A 202 -3.83 14.67 14.78
CA SER A 202 -3.57 16.10 14.61
C SER A 202 -4.71 17.02 15.10
N SER A 203 -5.96 16.53 15.14
CA SER A 203 -7.16 17.31 15.49
C SER A 203 -7.45 17.26 16.99
N ALA A 204 -6.50 17.71 17.81
CA ALA A 204 -6.52 17.52 19.26
C ALA A 204 -7.62 18.29 20.02
N ILE A 205 -8.39 19.18 19.37
CA ILE A 205 -9.14 20.23 20.09
C ILE A 205 -10.64 20.29 19.71
N GLU A 206 -11.07 19.72 18.58
CA GLU A 206 -12.46 19.88 18.10
C GLU A 206 -13.26 18.57 18.13
N GLY A 207 -14.08 18.38 19.17
CA GLY A 207 -14.90 17.17 19.33
C GLY A 207 -15.83 16.87 18.14
N ARG A 208 -16.37 17.91 17.47
CA ARG A 208 -17.22 17.73 16.27
C ARG A 208 -16.45 17.11 15.10
N TYR A 209 -15.21 17.56 14.90
CA TYR A 209 -14.36 17.06 13.82
C TYR A 209 -13.91 15.61 14.08
N GLN A 210 -13.72 15.25 15.35
CA GLN A 210 -13.42 13.87 15.75
C GLN A 210 -14.59 12.91 15.50
N VAL A 211 -15.83 13.34 15.76
CA VAL A 211 -17.04 12.56 15.42
C VAL A 211 -17.15 12.37 13.91
N LEU A 212 -16.90 13.43 13.13
CA LEU A 212 -16.90 13.33 11.66
C LEU A 212 -15.86 12.31 11.17
N LEU A 213 -14.62 12.37 11.68
CA LEU A 213 -13.58 11.41 11.33
C LEU A 213 -13.90 9.98 11.78
N LEU A 214 -14.58 9.81 12.92
CA LEU A 214 -15.09 8.50 13.35
C LEU A 214 -16.11 7.95 12.34
N LEU A 215 -17.06 8.77 11.89
CA LEU A 215 -18.04 8.37 10.87
C LEU A 215 -17.37 8.03 9.54
N VAL A 216 -16.40 8.84 9.10
CA VAL A 216 -15.59 8.56 7.91
C VAL A 216 -14.85 7.23 8.05
N ASN A 217 -14.20 6.99 9.19
CA ASN A 217 -13.50 5.74 9.46
C ASN A 217 -14.44 4.53 9.51
N LEU A 218 -15.66 4.70 10.03
CA LEU A 218 -16.68 3.65 10.00
C LEU A 218 -17.06 3.29 8.56
N VAL A 219 -17.29 4.28 7.69
CA VAL A 219 -17.61 4.00 6.27
C VAL A 219 -16.44 3.33 5.56
N ILE A 220 -15.22 3.81 5.75
CA ILE A 220 -14.01 3.22 5.15
C ILE A 220 -13.83 1.78 5.66
N PHE A 221 -13.95 1.55 6.97
CA PHE A 221 -13.84 0.23 7.57
C PHE A 221 -14.92 -0.72 7.06
N SER A 222 -16.18 -0.27 6.98
CA SER A 222 -17.26 -1.06 6.37
C SER A 222 -16.98 -1.41 4.92
N GLY A 223 -16.36 -0.52 4.14
CA GLY A 223 -15.89 -0.83 2.78
C GLY A 223 -14.81 -1.91 2.74
N ILE A 224 -13.89 -1.91 3.71
CA ILE A 224 -12.87 -2.97 3.85
C ILE A 224 -13.53 -4.30 4.23
N VAL A 225 -14.48 -4.29 5.16
CA VAL A 225 -15.25 -5.48 5.54
C VAL A 225 -16.04 -6.03 4.34
N ALA A 226 -16.71 -5.15 3.59
CA ALA A 226 -17.45 -5.49 2.38
C ALA A 226 -16.58 -6.16 1.32
N SER A 227 -15.31 -5.75 1.18
CA SER A 227 -14.35 -6.38 0.26
C SER A 227 -13.88 -7.77 0.69
N GLU A 228 -14.30 -8.26 1.86
CA GLU A 228 -13.94 -9.55 2.48
C GLU A 228 -12.42 -9.82 2.60
N THR A 229 -11.60 -8.77 2.58
CA THR A 229 -10.15 -8.91 2.63
C THR A 229 -9.67 -8.93 4.09
N ARG A 230 -9.60 -10.14 4.67
CA ARG A 230 -9.29 -10.38 6.10
C ARG A 230 -8.01 -9.67 6.58
N SER A 231 -6.96 -9.66 5.77
CA SER A 231 -5.68 -9.01 6.10
C SER A 231 -5.83 -7.49 6.22
N ALA A 232 -6.58 -6.86 5.32
CA ALA A 232 -6.89 -5.43 5.35
C ALA A 232 -7.83 -5.10 6.52
N MET A 233 -8.83 -5.95 6.81
CA MET A 233 -9.69 -5.80 7.99
C MET A 233 -8.87 -5.81 9.28
N GLY A 234 -8.00 -6.81 9.45
CA GLY A 234 -7.13 -6.94 10.62
C GLY A 234 -6.19 -5.74 10.77
N ALA A 235 -5.56 -5.30 9.67
CA ALA A 235 -4.71 -4.12 9.66
C ALA A 235 -5.46 -2.83 10.02
N ALA A 236 -6.62 -2.59 9.42
CA ALA A 236 -7.44 -1.41 9.68
C ALA A 236 -7.96 -1.40 11.13
N LEU A 237 -8.46 -2.54 11.61
CA LEU A 237 -8.93 -2.68 12.99
C LEU A 237 -7.79 -2.44 13.99
N PHE A 238 -6.60 -3.01 13.76
CA PHE A 238 -5.42 -2.80 14.59
C PHE A 238 -5.04 -1.30 14.66
N MET A 239 -4.91 -0.64 13.50
CA MET A 239 -4.53 0.76 13.44
C MET A 239 -5.58 1.68 14.10
N LEU A 240 -6.86 1.53 13.73
CA LEU A 240 -7.95 2.32 14.31
C LEU A 240 -8.03 2.11 15.82
N THR A 241 -7.99 0.87 16.28
CA THR A 241 -8.06 0.52 17.70
C THR A 241 -6.90 1.14 18.48
N ALA A 242 -5.66 0.96 18.02
CA ALA A 242 -4.48 1.51 18.71
C ALA A 242 -4.51 3.05 18.81
N ILE A 243 -4.88 3.73 17.72
CA ILE A 243 -4.98 5.21 17.69
C ILE A 243 -6.13 5.71 18.56
N TYR A 244 -7.30 5.11 18.45
CA TYR A 244 -8.47 5.56 19.20
C TYR A 244 -8.36 5.22 20.68
N ILE A 245 -7.86 4.04 21.09
CA ILE A 245 -7.57 3.75 22.51
C ILE A 245 -6.62 4.80 23.09
N TYR A 246 -5.57 5.16 22.35
CA TYR A 246 -4.60 6.16 22.82
C TYR A 246 -5.26 7.54 23.02
N LYS A 247 -6.10 7.97 22.07
CA LYS A 247 -6.72 9.31 22.11
C LYS A 247 -8.00 9.40 22.96
N PHE A 248 -8.79 8.33 23.04
CA PHE A 248 -10.14 8.30 23.59
C PHE A 248 -10.38 7.09 24.50
N ARG A 249 -9.43 6.81 25.41
CA ARG A 249 -9.42 5.63 26.30
C ARG A 249 -10.80 5.15 26.75
N SER A 250 -11.63 6.02 27.32
CA SER A 250 -12.95 5.65 27.86
C SER A 250 -13.99 5.32 26.79
N ALA A 251 -14.08 6.13 25.72
CA ALA A 251 -15.06 5.93 24.65
C ALA A 251 -14.67 4.77 23.72
N SER A 252 -13.37 4.56 23.51
CA SER A 252 -12.85 3.45 22.71
C SER A 252 -13.06 2.10 23.40
N LEU A 253 -12.92 2.02 24.71
CA LEU A 253 -13.23 0.78 25.44
C LEU A 253 -14.71 0.40 25.31
N LEU A 254 -15.62 1.38 25.34
CA LEU A 254 -17.04 1.13 25.08
C LEU A 254 -17.28 0.68 23.64
N LEU A 255 -16.65 1.35 22.66
CA LEU A 255 -16.87 1.02 21.24
C LEU A 255 -16.27 -0.35 20.86
N ILE A 256 -15.08 -0.68 21.38
CA ILE A 256 -14.47 -2.01 21.26
C ILE A 256 -15.34 -3.06 21.96
N GLY A 257 -15.82 -2.76 23.17
CA GLY A 257 -16.75 -3.62 23.89
C GLY A 257 -18.03 -3.87 23.09
N SER A 258 -18.60 -2.84 22.47
CA SER A 258 -19.79 -2.95 21.62
C SER A 258 -19.54 -3.75 20.34
N VAL A 259 -18.39 -3.57 19.67
CA VAL A 259 -18.03 -4.34 18.48
C VAL A 259 -17.78 -5.81 18.84
N PHE A 260 -17.10 -6.07 19.96
CA PHE A 260 -16.88 -7.42 20.47
C PHE A 260 -18.21 -8.10 20.84
N LEU A 261 -19.10 -7.38 21.53
CA LEU A 261 -20.43 -7.87 21.87
C LEU A 261 -21.28 -8.11 20.62
N ALA A 262 -21.23 -7.21 19.63
CA ALA A 262 -21.90 -7.38 18.34
C ALA A 262 -21.35 -8.58 17.58
N GLY A 263 -20.03 -8.83 17.62
CA GLY A 263 -19.40 -10.02 17.05
C GLY A 263 -19.84 -11.32 17.73
N ILE A 264 -19.96 -11.32 19.06
CA ILE A 264 -20.53 -12.45 19.83
C ILE A 264 -21.98 -12.67 19.43
N VAL A 265 -22.81 -11.62 19.44
CA VAL A 265 -24.23 -11.70 19.06
C VAL A 265 -24.36 -12.21 17.63
N PHE A 266 -23.59 -11.67 16.69
CA PHE A 266 -23.56 -12.14 15.31
C PHE A 266 -23.18 -13.62 15.23
N SER A 267 -22.10 -14.05 15.88
CA SER A 267 -21.67 -15.45 15.91
C SER A 267 -22.72 -16.39 16.53
N LEU A 268 -23.44 -15.94 17.57
CA LEU A 268 -24.51 -16.73 18.21
C LEU A 268 -25.76 -16.82 17.34
N LEU A 269 -26.06 -15.77 16.55
CA LEU A 269 -27.18 -15.74 15.63
C LEU A 269 -26.92 -16.56 14.36
N THR A 270 -25.67 -16.61 13.88
CA THR A 270 -25.28 -17.38 12.69
C THR A 270 -25.04 -18.87 12.95
N THR A 271 -24.83 -19.28 14.21
CA THR A 271 -24.75 -20.72 14.57
C THR A 271 -26.09 -21.46 14.50
N ASN A 272 -27.22 -20.76 14.33
CA ASN A 272 -28.53 -21.36 14.15
C ASN A 272 -28.95 -21.30 12.66
N ASP A 273 -28.71 -22.37 11.90
CA ASP A 273 -29.30 -22.74 10.60
C ASP A 273 -29.35 -21.69 9.45
N ALA A 274 -28.80 -20.50 9.62
CA ALA A 274 -28.69 -19.51 8.56
C ALA A 274 -27.47 -19.86 7.70
N GLY A 275 -27.68 -20.44 6.52
CA GLY A 275 -26.67 -20.79 5.51
C GLY A 275 -25.89 -19.60 4.93
N ILE A 276 -25.33 -18.75 5.80
CA ILE A 276 -24.48 -17.62 5.47
C ILE A 276 -23.08 -18.18 5.22
N ASP A 277 -22.81 -18.49 3.96
CA ASP A 277 -21.48 -18.84 3.46
C ASP A 277 -20.62 -17.56 3.36
N SER A 278 -20.28 -16.97 4.51
CA SER A 278 -19.41 -15.80 4.55
C SER A 278 -17.96 -16.24 4.79
N ARG A 279 -17.06 -15.73 3.95
CA ARG A 279 -15.61 -15.90 4.12
C ARG A 279 -15.10 -15.19 5.37
N ILE A 280 -15.89 -14.41 6.09
CA ILE A 280 -15.47 -13.87 7.39
C ILE A 280 -15.54 -14.97 8.47
N VAL A 281 -16.45 -15.94 8.31
CA VAL A 281 -16.76 -16.97 9.31
C VAL A 281 -16.16 -18.33 8.96
N SER A 282 -16.03 -18.67 7.66
CA SER A 282 -15.43 -19.94 7.23
C SER A 282 -13.91 -19.97 7.47
N LEU A 283 -13.45 -20.82 8.38
CA LEU A 283 -12.02 -21.07 8.64
C LEU A 283 -11.42 -22.13 7.69
N ASP A 284 -12.28 -22.93 7.03
CA ASP A 284 -11.90 -24.02 6.11
C ASP A 284 -11.83 -23.55 4.65
N ASP A 285 -11.21 -22.40 4.41
CA ASP A 285 -10.98 -21.90 3.05
C ASP A 285 -9.76 -22.60 2.45
N GLN A 286 -9.93 -23.26 1.29
CA GLN A 286 -8.83 -23.84 0.52
C GLN A 286 -7.72 -22.80 0.23
N SER A 287 -8.07 -21.50 0.20
CA SER A 287 -7.11 -20.39 0.12
C SER A 287 -6.15 -20.32 1.33
N ALA A 288 -6.59 -20.67 2.54
CA ALA A 288 -5.75 -20.64 3.73
C ALA A 288 -4.76 -21.83 3.76
N GLN A 289 -5.21 -23.01 3.34
CA GLN A 289 -4.37 -24.20 3.24
C GLN A 289 -3.28 -24.04 2.15
N GLY A 290 -3.64 -23.53 0.97
CA GLY A 290 -2.67 -23.25 -0.10
C GLY A 290 -1.60 -22.20 0.28
N ARG A 291 -1.95 -21.21 1.12
CA ARG A 291 -1.00 -20.18 1.58
C ARG A 291 0.13 -20.72 2.44
N VAL A 292 -0.12 -21.74 3.28
CA VAL A 292 0.93 -22.37 4.09
C VAL A 292 1.96 -23.05 3.17
N THR A 293 1.49 -23.76 2.15
CA THR A 293 2.34 -24.38 1.13
C THR A 293 3.12 -23.33 0.34
N LEU A 294 2.47 -22.25 -0.11
CA LEU A 294 3.14 -21.13 -0.79
C LEU A 294 4.18 -20.43 0.09
N TYR A 295 3.91 -20.28 1.38
CA TYR A 295 4.85 -19.67 2.33
C TYR A 295 6.08 -20.57 2.55
N LYS A 296 5.88 -21.88 2.75
CA LYS A 296 6.98 -22.85 2.84
C LYS A 296 7.82 -22.86 1.56
N TYR A 297 7.17 -22.91 0.40
CA TYR A 297 7.83 -22.84 -0.90
C TYR A 297 8.63 -21.55 -1.07
N GLY A 298 8.05 -20.41 -0.70
CA GLY A 298 8.73 -19.13 -0.74
C GLY A 298 9.96 -19.07 0.17
N ILE A 299 9.88 -19.58 1.40
CA ILE A 299 11.06 -19.67 2.29
C ILE A 299 12.14 -20.56 1.66
N GLU A 300 11.77 -21.71 1.11
CA GLU A 300 12.72 -22.63 0.52
C GLU A 300 13.47 -22.02 -0.67
N LEU A 301 12.74 -21.35 -1.57
CA LEU A 301 13.35 -20.59 -2.67
C LEU A 301 14.39 -19.59 -2.15
N PHE A 302 14.11 -18.93 -1.02
CA PHE A 302 15.08 -18.03 -0.40
C PHE A 302 16.29 -18.79 0.16
N LEU A 303 16.10 -19.92 0.85
CA LEU A 303 17.21 -20.71 1.41
C LEU A 303 18.16 -21.23 0.31
N GLN A 304 17.62 -21.59 -0.85
CA GLN A 304 18.41 -22.06 -2.00
C GLN A 304 19.18 -20.93 -2.69
N ARG A 305 18.62 -19.71 -2.72
CA ARG A 305 19.24 -18.55 -3.34
C ARG A 305 19.05 -17.30 -2.49
N TRP A 306 19.76 -17.27 -1.38
CA TRP A 306 19.64 -16.21 -0.36
C TRP A 306 20.05 -14.81 -0.83
N TRP A 307 20.74 -14.69 -1.97
CA TRP A 307 21.07 -13.41 -2.62
C TRP A 307 19.99 -12.89 -3.60
N GLY A 308 18.98 -13.70 -3.94
CA GLY A 308 17.85 -13.32 -4.81
C GLY A 308 17.92 -13.85 -6.25
N TYR A 309 16.79 -13.74 -6.95
CA TYR A 309 16.52 -14.21 -8.32
C TYR A 309 16.46 -13.06 -9.34
N GLY A 310 16.17 -11.83 -8.91
CA GLY A 310 16.13 -10.64 -9.77
C GLY A 310 14.72 -10.15 -10.08
N PHE A 311 14.63 -9.15 -10.95
CA PHE A 311 13.38 -8.44 -11.24
C PHE A 311 12.33 -9.31 -11.92
N ASN A 312 11.06 -9.11 -11.53
CA ASN A 312 9.89 -9.83 -12.05
C ASN A 312 10.09 -11.36 -12.04
N PHE A 313 10.76 -11.87 -11.00
CA PHE A 313 10.83 -13.29 -10.73
C PHE A 313 9.43 -13.86 -10.51
N ASP A 314 9.10 -14.92 -11.26
CA ASP A 314 7.85 -15.65 -11.13
C ASP A 314 8.10 -17.00 -10.47
N THR A 315 7.52 -17.17 -9.29
CA THR A 315 7.61 -18.40 -8.50
C THR A 315 6.90 -19.58 -9.18
N VAL A 316 5.93 -19.32 -10.06
CA VAL A 316 5.18 -20.35 -10.79
C VAL A 316 6.06 -20.98 -11.87
N GLU A 317 6.81 -20.17 -12.64
CA GLU A 317 7.77 -20.64 -13.65
C GLU A 317 8.81 -21.61 -13.04
N TYR A 318 9.16 -21.42 -11.76
CA TYR A 318 10.15 -22.24 -11.06
C TYR A 318 9.56 -23.50 -10.37
N ALA A 319 8.25 -23.57 -10.17
CA ALA A 319 7.63 -24.70 -9.47
C ALA A 319 7.90 -26.06 -10.15
N PRO A 320 7.84 -26.21 -11.50
CA PRO A 320 8.17 -27.46 -12.18
C PRO A 320 9.59 -27.97 -11.89
N HIS A 321 10.56 -27.07 -11.81
CA HIS A 321 11.97 -27.44 -11.62
C HIS A 321 12.24 -28.10 -10.26
N TYR A 322 11.50 -27.67 -9.23
CA TYR A 322 11.69 -28.17 -7.86
C TYR A 322 10.80 -29.34 -7.50
N PHE A 323 9.63 -29.47 -8.14
CA PHE A 323 8.60 -30.41 -7.71
C PHE A 323 8.30 -31.53 -8.72
N ILE A 324 8.70 -31.42 -9.99
CA ILE A 324 8.53 -32.50 -10.99
C ILE A 324 9.81 -33.35 -11.13
N ASN A 325 10.97 -32.84 -10.73
CA ASN A 325 12.25 -33.53 -10.87
C ASN A 325 12.68 -34.26 -9.58
N ALA A 326 13.62 -35.22 -9.75
CA ALA A 326 14.09 -36.24 -8.80
C ALA A 326 14.52 -35.77 -7.39
N LEU A 327 14.51 -34.47 -7.11
CA LEU A 327 14.80 -33.91 -5.80
C LEU A 327 13.65 -34.14 -4.80
N ASN A 328 12.38 -34.18 -5.28
CA ASN A 328 11.15 -34.43 -4.52
C ASN A 328 11.25 -34.01 -3.04
N LEU A 329 11.75 -32.78 -2.81
CA LEU A 329 12.24 -32.32 -1.51
C LEU A 329 11.14 -32.27 -0.44
N PHE A 330 9.88 -32.39 -0.87
CA PHE A 330 8.70 -32.31 -0.01
C PHE A 330 7.64 -33.31 -0.47
N SER A 331 7.21 -34.17 0.46
CA SER A 331 6.02 -35.02 0.31
C SER A 331 4.78 -34.14 0.49
N TYR A 332 4.40 -33.42 -0.55
CA TYR A 332 3.14 -32.71 -0.57
C TYR A 332 2.00 -33.68 -0.93
N GLY A 333 0.88 -33.57 -0.21
CA GLY A 333 -0.30 -34.37 -0.47
C GLY A 333 -0.89 -34.08 -1.86
N PRO A 334 -1.75 -34.95 -2.41
CA PRO A 334 -2.34 -34.79 -3.75
C PRO A 334 -3.14 -33.49 -3.98
N HIS A 335 -3.44 -32.74 -2.90
CA HIS A 335 -4.20 -31.49 -2.91
C HIS A 335 -3.33 -30.22 -2.93
N GLU A 336 -2.01 -30.33 -2.81
CA GLU A 336 -1.08 -29.19 -2.68
C GLU A 336 -0.42 -28.84 -4.02
N LYS A 337 -1.23 -28.41 -5.00
CA LYS A 337 -0.76 -27.95 -6.32
C LYS A 337 -0.76 -26.42 -6.49
N ALA A 338 -1.08 -25.66 -5.44
CA ALA A 338 -1.27 -24.20 -5.51
C ALA A 338 -0.05 -23.47 -6.11
N GLN A 339 1.17 -23.94 -5.86
CA GLN A 339 2.43 -23.39 -6.37
C GLN A 339 2.60 -23.45 -7.89
N TYR A 340 1.84 -24.32 -8.58
CA TYR A 340 1.87 -24.42 -10.04
C TYR A 340 0.89 -23.48 -10.73
N ILE A 341 0.02 -22.83 -9.96
CA ILE A 341 -1.11 -22.06 -10.49
C ILE A 341 -1.05 -20.63 -9.97
N VAL A 342 -0.57 -20.42 -8.74
CA VAL A 342 -0.59 -19.14 -8.05
C VAL A 342 0.81 -18.79 -7.55
N PRO A 343 1.30 -17.55 -7.82
CA PRO A 343 2.58 -17.12 -7.29
C PRO A 343 2.55 -16.93 -5.76
N VAL A 344 3.73 -16.90 -5.13
CA VAL A 344 3.85 -16.69 -3.68
C VAL A 344 3.17 -15.37 -3.28
N HIS A 345 2.09 -15.50 -2.52
CA HIS A 345 1.19 -14.38 -2.22
C HIS A 345 1.61 -13.58 -0.97
N ASN A 346 2.85 -13.08 -0.98
CA ASN A 346 3.46 -12.35 0.14
C ASN A 346 4.54 -11.38 -0.35
N SER A 347 4.29 -10.08 -0.23
CA SER A 347 5.16 -9.03 -0.77
C SER A 347 6.54 -8.98 -0.10
N ILE A 348 6.62 -9.37 1.19
CA ILE A 348 7.89 -9.46 1.90
C ILE A 348 8.71 -10.57 1.26
N LEU A 349 8.13 -11.77 1.08
CA LEU A 349 8.78 -12.87 0.37
C LEU A 349 9.12 -12.53 -1.08
N ASN A 350 8.26 -11.82 -1.80
CA ASN A 350 8.56 -11.38 -3.17
C ASN A 350 9.74 -10.40 -3.20
N MET A 351 9.86 -9.53 -2.20
CA MET A 351 11.03 -8.67 -2.02
C MET A 351 12.28 -9.49 -1.70
N VAL A 352 12.17 -10.53 -0.88
CA VAL A 352 13.25 -11.49 -0.61
C VAL A 352 13.65 -12.23 -1.87
N HIS A 353 12.70 -12.67 -2.69
CA HIS A 353 13.02 -13.36 -3.94
C HIS A 353 13.66 -12.43 -4.95
N THR A 354 13.24 -11.17 -5.01
CA THR A 354 13.83 -10.19 -5.93
C THR A 354 15.25 -9.78 -5.51
N TYR A 355 15.44 -9.45 -4.23
CA TYR A 355 16.65 -8.79 -3.71
C TYR A 355 17.39 -9.56 -2.60
N GLY A 356 17.03 -10.82 -2.33
CA GLY A 356 17.65 -11.64 -1.30
C GLY A 356 17.61 -11.05 0.10
N ILE A 357 18.58 -11.45 0.92
CA ILE A 357 18.77 -10.96 2.28
C ILE A 357 19.05 -9.45 2.32
N LEU A 358 19.74 -8.91 1.31
CA LEU A 358 20.06 -7.49 1.25
C LEU A 358 18.80 -6.64 1.11
N GLY A 359 17.82 -7.11 0.34
CA GLY A 359 16.50 -6.48 0.24
C GLY A 359 15.83 -6.32 1.59
N ILE A 360 15.80 -7.39 2.39
CA ILE A 360 15.22 -7.37 3.75
C ILE A 360 15.97 -6.41 4.65
N MET A 361 17.31 -6.42 4.60
CA MET A 361 18.13 -5.50 5.40
C MET A 361 17.86 -4.03 5.04
N ILE A 362 17.76 -3.72 3.75
CA ILE A 362 17.42 -2.38 3.25
C ILE A 362 16.01 -1.99 3.71
N LEU A 363 15.03 -2.89 3.57
CA LEU A 363 13.66 -2.66 4.03
C LEU A 363 13.62 -2.40 5.54
N GLY A 364 14.23 -3.28 6.34
CA GLY A 364 14.27 -3.16 7.80
C GLY A 364 14.92 -1.86 8.25
N TYR A 365 16.06 -1.49 7.65
CA TYR A 365 16.70 -0.20 7.89
C TYR A 365 15.79 0.98 7.50
N TYR A 366 15.16 0.91 6.33
CA TYR A 366 14.27 1.96 5.86
C TYR A 366 13.08 2.16 6.79
N LEU A 367 12.39 1.08 7.17
CA LEU A 367 11.26 1.11 8.12
C LEU A 367 11.68 1.63 9.48
N PHE A 368 12.83 1.20 10.01
CA PHE A 368 13.38 1.72 11.26
C PHE A 368 13.57 3.24 11.22
N ARG A 369 14.12 3.77 10.11
CA ARG A 369 14.30 5.21 9.91
C ARG A 369 12.99 5.97 9.70
N LEU A 370 11.96 5.34 9.13
CA LEU A 370 10.63 5.95 8.98
C LEU A 370 9.87 6.05 10.31
N VAL A 371 9.96 5.03 11.16
CA VAL A 371 9.35 5.03 12.49
C VAL A 371 9.95 6.13 13.38
N ASP A 372 11.27 6.32 13.32
CA ASP A 372 12.01 7.41 14.00
C ASP A 372 11.63 7.62 15.49
N GLY A 373 11.28 6.52 16.19
CA GLY A 373 10.91 6.52 17.61
C GLY A 373 9.47 6.95 17.92
N PHE A 374 8.63 7.21 16.93
CA PHE A 374 7.23 7.59 17.14
C PHE A 374 6.31 6.35 17.12
N TRP A 375 5.63 6.09 18.23
CA TRP A 375 4.78 4.90 18.39
C TRP A 375 3.68 4.80 17.33
N TYR A 376 3.02 5.91 16.95
CA TYR A 376 1.93 5.88 15.98
C TYR A 376 2.43 5.52 14.57
N ARG A 377 3.67 5.91 14.23
CA ARG A 377 4.32 5.52 12.98
C ARG A 377 4.61 4.03 12.95
N LEU A 378 5.04 3.47 14.09
CA LEU A 378 5.20 2.03 14.24
C LEU A 378 3.87 1.30 14.02
N ILE A 379 2.76 1.81 14.59
CA ILE A 379 1.43 1.24 14.36
C ILE A 379 1.05 1.25 12.87
N PHE A 380 1.30 2.35 12.14
CA PHE A 380 1.03 2.40 10.70
C PHE A 380 1.90 1.42 9.91
N VAL A 381 3.21 1.38 10.18
CA VAL A 381 4.13 0.43 9.54
C VAL A 381 3.71 -1.02 9.80
N LEU A 382 3.40 -1.37 11.05
CA LEU A 382 2.95 -2.72 11.42
C LEU A 382 1.63 -3.08 10.75
N GLY A 383 0.64 -2.17 10.76
CA GLY A 383 -0.63 -2.37 10.07
C GLY A 383 -0.46 -2.61 8.57
N THR A 384 0.40 -1.82 7.92
CA THR A 384 0.73 -2.04 6.51
C THR A 384 1.42 -3.39 6.29
N LEU A 385 2.42 -3.76 7.10
CA LEU A 385 3.10 -5.05 7.00
C LEU A 385 2.16 -6.25 7.21
N MET A 386 1.19 -6.12 8.13
CA MET A 386 0.15 -7.13 8.31
C MET A 386 -0.60 -7.38 7.01
N ASN A 387 -1.02 -6.33 6.29
CA ASN A 387 -1.69 -6.50 5.00
C ASN A 387 -0.75 -7.05 3.92
N SER A 388 0.44 -6.44 3.79
CA SER A 388 1.46 -6.80 2.81
C SER A 388 1.95 -8.26 2.91
N SER A 389 1.83 -8.90 4.07
CA SER A 389 2.18 -10.31 4.26
C SER A 389 1.21 -11.29 3.56
N PHE A 390 0.05 -10.80 3.12
CA PHE A 390 -1.01 -11.59 2.48
C PHE A 390 -1.30 -11.14 1.05
N HIS A 391 -0.40 -10.37 0.43
CA HIS A 391 -0.58 -9.75 -0.86
C HIS A 391 0.73 -9.61 -1.60
N ASN A 392 0.70 -9.59 -2.94
CA ASN A 392 1.91 -9.45 -3.77
C ASN A 392 2.51 -8.05 -3.79
N ALA A 393 1.73 -7.03 -3.43
CA ALA A 393 2.17 -5.64 -3.36
C ALA A 393 2.32 -5.20 -1.90
N GLY A 394 3.30 -4.35 -1.65
CA GLY A 394 3.60 -3.83 -0.31
C GLY A 394 4.65 -2.73 -0.32
N ILE A 395 5.18 -2.40 0.86
CA ILE A 395 6.21 -1.38 1.03
C ILE A 395 7.42 -1.70 0.14
N LEU A 396 7.81 -0.78 -0.75
CA LEU A 396 8.87 -0.98 -1.75
C LEU A 396 8.62 -2.10 -2.78
N ALA A 397 7.41 -2.64 -2.82
CA ALA A 397 6.98 -3.73 -3.71
C ALA A 397 5.78 -3.31 -4.58
N GLY A 398 5.74 -2.05 -5.02
CA GLY A 398 4.77 -1.55 -6.01
C GLY A 398 3.38 -1.20 -5.47
N ASP A 399 3.18 -1.17 -4.14
CA ASP A 399 1.97 -0.59 -3.55
C ASP A 399 2.08 0.93 -3.47
N LEU A 400 1.62 1.59 -4.54
CA LEU A 400 1.69 3.05 -4.68
C LEU A 400 0.82 3.80 -3.66
N PHE A 401 -0.19 3.17 -3.06
CA PHE A 401 -1.00 3.81 -2.02
C PHE A 401 -0.23 3.89 -0.71
N ILE A 402 0.53 2.83 -0.39
CA ILE A 402 1.40 2.78 0.79
C ILE A 402 2.60 3.73 0.64
N ASP A 403 3.13 3.92 -0.57
CA ASP A 403 4.15 4.94 -0.83
C ASP A 403 3.69 6.35 -0.41
N MET A 404 2.40 6.64 -0.48
CA MET A 404 1.84 7.93 -0.07
C MET A 404 1.73 8.07 1.46
N VAL A 405 1.59 6.96 2.18
CA VAL A 405 1.72 6.96 3.65
C VAL A 405 3.16 7.28 4.05
N ILE A 406 4.13 6.68 3.34
CA ILE A 406 5.57 6.90 3.56
C ILE A 406 5.94 8.37 3.39
N VAL A 407 5.33 9.09 2.45
CA VAL A 407 5.51 10.52 2.23
C VAL A 407 5.31 11.35 3.52
N VAL A 408 4.24 11.09 4.27
CA VAL A 408 3.94 11.85 5.50
C VAL A 408 4.97 11.54 6.58
N LEU A 409 5.34 10.27 6.73
CA LEU A 409 6.38 9.82 7.66
C LEU A 409 7.72 10.51 7.39
N LEU A 410 8.12 10.58 6.12
CA LEU A 410 9.34 11.25 5.68
C LEU A 410 9.31 12.75 5.95
N TYR A 411 8.19 13.41 5.64
CA TYR A 411 8.04 14.84 5.87
C TYR A 411 8.17 15.22 7.35
N GLU A 412 7.50 14.48 8.23
CA GLU A 412 7.62 14.73 9.67
C GLU A 412 9.05 14.47 10.19
N SER A 413 9.75 13.45 9.68
CA SER A 413 11.17 13.23 9.99
C SER A 413 12.06 14.39 9.51
N ALA A 414 11.79 14.95 8.33
CA ALA A 414 12.52 16.11 7.81
C ALA A 414 12.26 17.38 8.65
N LEU A 415 11.02 17.59 9.12
CA LEU A 415 10.69 18.71 10.02
C LEU A 415 11.49 18.65 11.33
N LYS A 416 11.64 17.46 11.93
CA LYS A 416 12.42 17.27 13.16
C LYS A 416 13.88 17.72 12.98
N VAL A 417 14.49 17.42 11.83
CA VAL A 417 15.86 17.86 11.51
C VAL A 417 15.94 19.38 11.38
N ARG A 418 14.93 20.03 10.79
CA ARG A 418 14.87 21.50 10.65
C ARG A 418 14.66 22.22 11.98
N CYS A 419 13.89 21.63 12.88
CA CYS A 419 13.57 22.20 14.19
C CYS A 419 14.58 21.83 15.28
N ALA A 420 15.55 20.95 15.00
CA ALA A 420 16.62 20.66 15.95
C ALA A 420 17.44 21.95 16.19
N PRO A 421 17.71 22.33 17.45
CA PRO A 421 18.51 23.50 17.74
C PRO A 421 19.86 23.35 17.03
N LYS A 422 20.20 24.30 16.15
CA LYS A 422 21.53 24.32 15.54
C LYS A 422 22.55 24.29 16.68
N PRO A 423 23.57 23.43 16.63
CA PRO A 423 24.62 23.46 17.64
C PRO A 423 25.14 24.89 17.68
N VAL A 424 25.03 25.53 18.85
CA VAL A 424 25.63 26.84 19.08
C VAL A 424 27.13 26.58 18.95
N ILE A 425 27.69 26.90 17.79
CA ILE A 425 29.14 26.96 17.62
C ILE A 425 29.56 28.18 18.44
N VAL A 426 29.77 27.96 19.74
CA VAL A 426 30.43 28.93 20.59
C VAL A 426 31.86 28.99 20.07
N SER A 427 32.17 30.05 19.33
CA SER A 427 33.51 30.29 18.81
C SER A 427 34.53 30.20 19.96
N GLY A 428 35.32 29.13 19.98
CA GLY A 428 36.63 29.11 20.64
C GLY A 428 36.81 28.26 21.90
N ARG A 429 35.85 27.48 22.40
CA ARG A 429 36.15 26.48 23.46
C ARG A 429 35.37 25.18 23.25
N GLN A 430 36.10 24.12 22.88
CA GLN A 430 35.67 22.74 23.16
C GLN A 430 35.59 22.59 24.68
N LEU A 431 34.39 22.60 25.23
CA LEU A 431 34.16 22.04 26.57
C LEU A 431 34.01 20.53 26.40
N SER A 432 35.05 19.79 26.76
CA SER A 432 34.97 18.34 26.98
C SER A 432 34.05 18.10 28.17
N ALA A 433 32.89 17.49 27.95
CA ALA A 433 32.09 16.94 29.03
C ALA A 433 32.71 15.59 29.45
N ALA A 434 33.08 15.51 30.73
CA ALA A 434 33.42 14.27 31.42
C ALA A 434 32.17 13.40 31.65
#